data_AF-A0A1G1BZH9-F1
#
_entry.id   AF-A0A1G1BZH9-F1
#
_cell.length_a   1.000
_cell.length_b   1.000
_cell.length_c   1.000
_cell.angle_alpha   90.00
_cell.angle_beta   90.00
_cell.angle_gamma   90.00
#
_symmetry.space_group_name_H-M   'P 1'
#
loop_
_entity.id
_entity.type
_entity.pdbx_description
1 polymer ?
#
loop_
_entity_poly.entity_id
_entity_poly.type
_entity_poly.pdbx_seq_one_letter_code
_entity_poly.pdbx_strand_id
1 'polypeptide(L)' 'MKAIQITVDGPLLKQLDADAEAQAHGRSAVIRTALREHLRGKRERLIAAAYQQGYGADGGLGDEFAGWEDQGVWPEK' A
#
# COMPACT_ATOMS: atom_id res chain seq x y z
N MET A 1 -15.01 -3.71 -17.86
CA MET A 1 -15.30 -3.78 -16.40
C MET A 1 -16.39 -4.81 -16.17
N LYS A 2 -16.41 -5.51 -15.04
CA LYS A 2 -17.48 -6.45 -14.66
C LYS A 2 -18.30 -5.84 -13.52
N ALA A 3 -19.62 -5.78 -13.67
CA ALA A 3 -20.51 -5.34 -12.59
C ALA A 3 -20.54 -6.41 -11.50
N ILE A 4 -20.46 -5.95 -10.26
CA ILE A 4 -20.57 -6.78 -9.05
C ILE A 4 -21.57 -6.11 -8.11
N GLN A 5 -22.24 -6.91 -7.29
CA GLN A 5 -23.06 -6.40 -6.19
C GLN A 5 -22.24 -6.47 -4.91
N ILE A 6 -22.23 -5.37 -4.16
CA ILE A 6 -21.59 -5.26 -2.85
C ILE A 6 -22.62 -4.72 -1.86
N THR A 7 -22.52 -5.15 -0.60
CA THR A 7 -23.34 -4.61 0.48
C THR A 7 -22.48 -3.67 1.30
N VAL A 8 -23.00 -2.48 1.58
CA VAL A 8 -22.38 -1.45 2.43
C VAL A 8 -23.43 -0.94 3.41
N ASP A 9 -22.99 -0.45 4.56
CA ASP A 9 -23.91 0.14 5.52
C ASP A 9 -24.53 1.43 4.96
N GLY A 10 -25.78 1.69 5.34
CA GLY A 10 -26.55 2.84 4.86
C GLY A 10 -25.87 4.20 5.14
N PRO A 11 -25.31 4.44 6.34
CA PRO A 11 -24.58 5.67 6.63
C PRO A 11 -23.38 5.89 5.71
N LEU A 12 -22.56 4.87 5.47
CA LEU A 12 -21.42 4.97 4.56
C LEU A 12 -21.86 5.25 3.13
N LEU A 13 -22.93 4.62 2.66
CA LEU A 13 -23.49 4.90 1.33
C LEU A 13 -23.91 6.36 1.20
N LYS A 14 -24.56 6.93 2.22
CA LYS A 14 -24.93 8.35 2.23
C LYS A 14 -23.72 9.28 2.19
N GLN A 15 -22.65 8.94 2.89
CA GLN A 15 -21.40 9.71 2.85
C GLN A 15 -20.77 9.65 1.46
N LEU A 16 -20.72 8.45 0.88
CA LEU A 16 -20.23 8.27 -0.49
C LEU A 16 -21.09 9.04 -1.50
N ASP A 17 -22.40 9.13 -1.30
CA ASP A 17 -23.29 9.90 -2.18
C ASP A 17 -23.12 11.42 -2.07
N ALA A 18 -22.69 11.90 -0.91
CA ALA A 18 -22.39 13.31 -0.66
C ALA A 18 -21.00 13.71 -1.18
N ASP A 19 -20.14 12.74 -1.50
CA ASP A 19 -18.78 12.98 -1.96
C ASP A 19 -18.75 13.62 -3.37
N ALA A 20 -17.93 14.64 -3.54
CA ALA A 20 -17.85 15.41 -4.79
C ALA A 20 -17.32 14.56 -5.96
N GLU A 21 -16.38 13.64 -5.71
CA GLU A 21 -15.86 12.73 -6.74
C GLU A 21 -16.93 11.72 -7.14
N ALA A 22 -17.70 11.21 -6.18
CA ALA A 22 -18.82 10.33 -6.46
C ALA A 22 -19.94 11.03 -7.25
N GLN A 23 -20.23 12.30 -6.97
CA GLN A 23 -21.20 13.10 -7.74
C GLN A 23 -20.71 13.38 -9.17
N ALA A 24 -19.41 13.63 -9.36
CA ALA A 24 -18.83 13.94 -10.67
C ALA A 24 -18.58 12.69 -11.54
N HIS A 25 -18.16 11.57 -10.93
CA HIS A 25 -17.62 10.41 -11.64
C HIS A 25 -18.34 9.09 -11.29
N GLY A 26 -19.29 9.13 -10.37
CA GLY A 26 -20.07 7.99 -9.90
C GLY A 26 -19.37 7.19 -8.79
N ARG A 27 -20.19 6.54 -7.93
CA ARG A 27 -19.74 5.68 -6.82
C ARG A 27 -18.67 4.67 -7.23
N SER A 28 -18.84 4.07 -8.40
CA SER A 28 -17.91 3.06 -8.91
C SER A 28 -16.50 3.61 -9.15
N ALA A 29 -16.32 4.90 -9.45
CA ALA A 29 -15.01 5.51 -9.60
C ALA A 29 -14.29 5.58 -8.25
N VAL A 30 -14.94 6.15 -7.25
CA VAL A 30 -14.43 6.26 -5.87
C VAL A 30 -14.12 4.89 -5.28
N ILE A 31 -15.04 3.93 -5.40
CA ILE A 31 -14.84 2.55 -4.91
C ILE A 31 -13.63 1.89 -5.56
N ARG A 32 -13.42 2.10 -6.88
CA ARG A 32 -12.22 1.56 -7.55
C ARG A 32 -10.95 2.20 -7.04
N THR A 33 -10.93 3.51 -6.84
CA THR A 33 -9.76 4.23 -6.31
C THR A 33 -9.43 3.74 -4.91
N ALA A 34 -10.41 3.72 -4.00
CA ALA A 34 -10.25 3.23 -2.64
C ALA A 34 -9.74 1.78 -2.60
N LEU A 35 -10.27 0.89 -3.45
CA LEU A 35 -9.82 -0.50 -3.50
C LEU A 35 -8.37 -0.63 -3.98
N ARG A 36 -7.95 0.16 -4.98
CA ARG A 36 -6.56 0.15 -5.45
C ARG A 36 -5.60 0.61 -4.35
N GLU A 37 -5.95 1.68 -3.65
CA GLU A 37 -5.12 2.21 -2.55
C GLU A 37 -5.03 1.23 -1.39
N HIS A 38 -6.16 0.61 -1.01
CA HIS A 38 -6.18 -0.42 0.03
C HIS A 38 -5.26 -1.60 -0.33
N LEU A 39 -5.35 -2.11 -1.56
CA LEU A 39 -4.53 -3.23 -2.02
C LEU A 39 -3.04 -2.86 -2.10
N ARG A 40 -2.72 -1.64 -2.57
CA ARG A 40 -1.34 -1.13 -2.59
C ARG A 40 -0.77 -1.06 -1.18
N GLY A 41 -1.46 -0.40 -0.25
CA GLY A 41 -1.00 -0.28 1.13
C GLY A 41 -0.91 -1.63 1.85
N LYS A 42 -1.80 -2.58 1.54
CA LYS A 42 -1.71 -3.95 2.05
C LYS A 42 -0.43 -4.64 1.56
N ARG A 43 -0.09 -4.49 0.27
CA ARG A 43 1.14 -5.05 -0.30
C ARG A 43 2.39 -4.45 0.35
N GLU A 44 2.43 -3.14 0.52
CA GLU A 44 3.57 -2.45 1.17
C GLU A 44 3.79 -2.93 2.60
N ARG A 45 2.71 -3.08 3.39
CA ARG A 45 2.80 -3.63 4.74
C ARG A 45 3.30 -5.08 4.77
N LEU A 46 2.86 -5.90 3.82
CA LEU A 46 3.34 -7.29 3.71
C LEU A 46 4.83 -7.34 3.38
N ILE A 47 5.29 -6.49 2.47
CA ILE A 47 6.72 -6.37 2.14
C ILE A 47 7.50 -5.96 3.38
N ALA A 48 7.08 -4.89 4.06
CA ALA A 48 7.75 -4.41 5.28
C ALA A 48 7.81 -5.48 6.36
N ALA A 49 6.72 -6.22 6.58
CA ALA A 49 6.70 -7.34 7.54
C ALA A 49 7.66 -8.46 7.14
N ALA A 50 7.76 -8.79 5.85
CA ALA A 50 8.71 -9.78 5.36
C ALA A 50 10.17 -9.34 5.56
N TYR A 51 10.48 -8.05 5.33
CA TYR A 51 11.80 -7.50 5.62
C TYR A 51 12.12 -7.56 7.12
N GLN A 52 11.18 -7.16 7.98
CA GLN A 52 11.36 -7.27 9.43
C GLN A 52 11.56 -8.72 9.88
N GLN A 53 10.83 -9.67 9.30
CA GLN A 53 11.02 -11.09 9.61
C GLN A 53 12.38 -11.61 9.13
N GLY A 54 12.81 -11.22 7.94
CA GLY A 54 14.05 -11.73 7.34
C GLY A 54 15.33 -11.09 7.92
N TYR A 55 15.25 -9.83 8.35
CA TYR A 55 16.43 -9.04 8.73
C TYR A 55 16.33 -8.36 10.10
N GLY A 56 15.18 -8.45 10.79
CA GLY A 56 14.95 -7.73 12.04
C GLY A 56 15.36 -8.47 13.31
N ALA A 57 15.72 -9.76 13.22
CA ALA A 57 16.03 -10.58 14.40
C ALA A 57 17.48 -10.45 14.89
N ASP A 58 18.45 -10.19 13.99
CA ASP A 58 19.87 -10.37 14.30
C ASP A 58 20.74 -9.17 13.85
N GLY A 59 20.67 -8.04 14.55
CA GLY A 59 21.75 -7.03 14.60
C GLY A 59 22.27 -6.41 13.29
N GLY A 60 21.67 -6.70 12.12
CA GLY A 60 22.20 -6.35 10.80
C GLY A 60 22.03 -7.50 9.81
N LEU A 61 22.78 -7.46 8.69
CA LEU A 61 22.78 -8.54 7.69
C LEU A 61 23.63 -9.76 8.11
N GLY A 62 24.23 -9.73 9.32
CA GLY A 62 25.20 -10.71 9.78
C GLY A 62 26.64 -10.35 9.41
N ASP A 63 27.61 -10.98 10.09
CA ASP A 63 29.06 -10.72 9.93
C ASP A 63 29.56 -10.96 8.48
N GLU A 64 28.85 -11.79 7.71
CA GLU A 64 29.20 -12.08 6.31
C GLU A 64 29.04 -10.86 5.38
N PHE A 65 28.27 -9.85 5.80
CA PHE A 65 28.08 -8.60 5.09
C PHE A 65 28.81 -7.42 5.75
N ALA A 66 29.62 -7.65 6.79
CA ALA A 66 30.40 -6.59 7.42
C ALA A 66 31.39 -5.94 6.41
N GLY A 67 31.42 -4.61 6.35
CA GLY A 67 32.27 -3.84 5.44
C GLY A 67 31.69 -3.57 4.04
N TRP A 68 30.50 -4.11 3.73
CA TRP A 68 29.77 -3.75 2.50
C TRP A 68 29.25 -2.31 2.52
N GLU A 69 28.94 -1.78 3.70
CA GLU A 69 28.45 -0.41 3.91
C GLU A 69 29.42 0.64 3.32
N ASP A 70 30.72 0.35 3.36
CA ASP A 70 31.80 1.24 2.89
C ASP A 70 32.09 1.11 1.39
N GLN A 71 31.54 0.09 0.71
CA GLN A 71 31.78 -0.13 -0.72
C GLN A 71 30.86 0.71 -1.61
N GLY A 72 29.81 1.30 -1.06
CA GLY A 72 28.84 2.12 -1.76
C GLY A 72 29.34 3.54 -2.04
N VAL A 73 30.40 3.71 -2.83
CA VAL A 73 30.82 5.03 -3.28
C VAL A 73 29.96 5.45 -4.48
N TRP A 74 29.03 6.37 -4.25
CA TRP A 74 28.30 6.98 -5.36
C TRP A 74 29.26 7.90 -6.14
N PRO A 75 29.33 7.80 -7.49
CA PRO A 75 30.20 8.67 -8.25
C PRO A 75 29.80 10.14 -8.05
N GLU A 76 30.80 11.02 -7.91
CA GLU A 76 30.56 12.45 -7.98
C GLU A 76 29.99 12.80 -9.36
N LYS A 77 28.99 13.69 -9.37
CA LYS A 77 28.18 14.06 -10.54
C LYS A 77 29.01 14.48 -11.75
#